data_AF-A0A7J7P514-F1
#
_entry.id   AF-A0A7J7P514-F1
#
_cell.length_a   1.000
_cell.length_b   1.000
_cell.length_c   1.000
_cell.angle_alpha   90.00
_cell.angle_beta   90.00
_cell.angle_gamma   90.00
#
_symmetry.space_group_name_H-M   'P 1'
#
loop_
_entity.id
_entity.type
_entity.pdbx_description
1 polymer ?
#
loop_
_entity_poly.entity_id
_entity_poly.type
_entity_poly.pdbx_seq_one_letter_code
_entity_poly.pdbx_strand_id
1 'polypeptide(L)'
;MFLKSLICLFPWLILATTETSIAKAGCQDTCGNISIPNPFGVGEPHCYQQSGLQLVCNESFNPPKLLYGNIPLVSISLLNGTMTVGLGVSYYCYDRAGELSDWQTWTFTLNENYYFSDTRNKFTAIGCDTNAVMSDSFVEIFKSGCMSVCANERSVVEGSCSGIGCCQTAIPKGLKTLNVSLSSFYNHKHSWDFNPCSYAFFADSEQFNFSLPNLLNFTGMEPKIDNYISFPAVFDWVIGLETCEEAKRNWTSYACGDNTDCANYANGPGYRCQCNQGYEGNPYLIDGCQGNKYFASSFIGIMSPA
;
A
#
# COMPACT_ATOMS: atom_id res chain seq x y z
N MET A 1 37.73 50.79 -41.73
CA MET A 1 37.76 49.70 -40.74
C MET A 1 36.30 49.28 -40.50
N PHE A 2 35.78 48.35 -41.30
CA PHE A 2 34.42 47.81 -41.17
C PHE A 2 34.54 46.36 -40.71
N LEU A 3 34.19 46.08 -39.45
CA LEU A 3 34.15 44.71 -38.91
C LEU A 3 32.71 44.20 -39.05
N LYS A 4 32.46 43.30 -40.01
CA LYS A 4 31.19 42.56 -40.10
C LYS A 4 31.21 41.45 -39.05
N SER A 5 30.36 41.56 -38.03
CA SER A 5 30.18 40.52 -37.02
C SER A 5 29.31 39.39 -37.60
N LEU A 6 29.83 38.16 -37.66
CA LEU A 6 29.06 36.96 -37.98
C LEU A 6 28.30 36.51 -36.72
N ILE A 7 26.97 36.49 -36.79
CA ILE A 7 26.12 35.89 -35.74
C ILE A 7 25.96 34.41 -36.08
N CYS A 8 26.65 33.53 -35.37
CA CYS A 8 26.41 32.08 -35.42
C CYS A 8 25.15 31.75 -34.62
N LEU A 9 24.06 31.42 -35.33
CA LEU A 9 22.87 30.82 -34.74
C LEU A 9 23.15 29.33 -34.50
N PHE A 10 23.40 28.95 -33.24
CA PHE A 10 23.37 27.54 -32.85
C PHE A 10 21.89 27.09 -32.78
N PRO A 11 21.48 26.03 -33.49
CA PRO A 11 20.13 25.50 -33.32
C PRO A 11 20.03 24.90 -31.91
N TRP A 12 19.10 25.42 -31.11
CA TRP A 12 18.68 24.74 -29.89
C TRP A 12 18.09 23.37 -30.29
N LEU A 13 18.85 22.31 -30.01
CA LEU A 13 18.32 20.96 -29.97
C LEU A 13 17.32 20.90 -28.82
N ILE A 14 16.04 20.98 -29.15
CA ILE A 14 14.96 20.64 -28.23
C ILE A 14 15.05 19.13 -28.02
N LEU A 15 15.60 18.71 -26.88
CA LEU A 15 15.51 17.34 -26.41
C LEU A 15 14.03 17.05 -26.15
N ALA A 16 13.39 16.34 -27.09
CA ALA A 16 12.08 15.77 -26.84
C ALA A 16 12.21 14.78 -25.69
N THR A 17 11.64 15.12 -24.53
CA THR A 17 11.42 14.17 -23.45
C THR A 17 10.33 13.23 -23.93
N THR A 18 10.69 12.02 -24.33
CA THR A 18 9.72 10.95 -24.52
C THR A 18 9.09 10.67 -23.16
N GLU A 19 7.83 11.10 -22.96
CA GLU A 19 7.06 10.65 -21.80
C GLU A 19 6.98 9.13 -21.86
N THR A 20 7.65 8.47 -20.91
CA THR A 20 7.58 7.03 -20.77
C THR A 20 6.16 6.67 -20.36
N SER A 21 5.42 6.01 -21.25
CA SER A 21 4.09 5.49 -20.95
C SER A 21 4.14 4.68 -19.66
N ILE A 22 3.25 4.95 -18.71
CA ILE A 22 3.17 4.21 -17.45
C ILE A 22 2.15 3.07 -17.53
N ALA A 23 1.17 3.18 -18.44
CA ALA A 23 0.14 2.18 -18.72
C ALA A 23 0.31 1.55 -20.11
N LYS A 24 -0.50 0.53 -20.41
CA LYS A 24 -0.59 -0.05 -21.77
C LYS A 24 -1.26 0.95 -22.73
N ALA A 25 -0.91 0.86 -24.02
CA ALA A 25 -1.47 1.74 -25.04
C ALA A 25 -3.01 1.62 -25.11
N GLY A 26 -3.70 2.77 -25.07
CA GLY A 26 -5.17 2.82 -25.09
C GLY A 26 -5.83 2.60 -23.72
N CYS A 27 -5.05 2.41 -22.66
CA CYS A 27 -5.56 2.20 -21.31
C CYS A 27 -5.46 3.46 -20.45
N GLN A 28 -6.40 3.60 -19.54
CA GLN A 28 -6.42 4.69 -18.57
C GLN A 28 -5.22 4.58 -17.62
N ASP A 29 -4.46 5.67 -17.51
CA ASP A 29 -3.20 5.74 -16.75
C ASP A 29 -3.34 6.51 -15.42
N THR A 30 -4.51 7.08 -15.14
CA THR A 30 -4.79 7.91 -13.99
C THR A 30 -6.25 7.79 -13.56
N CYS A 31 -6.53 7.88 -12.26
CA CYS A 31 -7.88 8.04 -11.72
C CYS A 31 -7.83 9.03 -10.56
N GLY A 32 -8.49 10.17 -10.73
CA GLY A 32 -8.32 11.30 -9.82
C GLY A 32 -6.86 11.78 -9.84
N ASN A 33 -6.21 11.75 -8.68
CA ASN A 33 -4.80 12.14 -8.50
C ASN A 33 -3.82 10.95 -8.44
N ILE A 34 -4.29 9.71 -8.66
CA ILE A 34 -3.48 8.51 -8.55
C ILE A 34 -3.14 8.00 -9.95
N SER A 35 -1.85 7.83 -10.22
CA SER A 35 -1.35 7.15 -11.42
C SER A 35 -1.59 5.63 -11.33
N ILE A 36 -1.96 5.03 -12.45
CA ILE A 36 -2.27 3.61 -12.63
C ILE A 36 -1.21 3.02 -13.56
N PRO A 37 -0.04 2.66 -13.03
CA PRO A 37 0.99 2.06 -13.86
C PRO A 37 0.66 0.58 -14.13
N ASN A 38 1.05 0.08 -15.30
CA ASN A 38 1.09 -1.36 -15.58
C ASN A 38 1.98 -2.04 -14.52
N PRO A 39 1.59 -3.18 -13.90
CA PRO A 39 0.65 -4.19 -14.39
C PRO A 39 -0.81 -3.98 -13.97
N PHE A 40 -1.12 -2.90 -13.26
CA PHE A 40 -2.48 -2.54 -12.88
C PHE A 40 -3.21 -1.89 -14.05
N GLY A 41 -4.54 -1.97 -14.02
CA GLY A 41 -5.38 -1.34 -15.04
C GLY A 41 -6.85 -1.29 -14.65
N VAL A 42 -7.61 -0.46 -15.35
CA VAL A 42 -9.05 -0.27 -15.18
C VAL A 42 -9.75 -0.64 -16.48
N GLY A 43 -10.97 -1.19 -16.38
CA GLY A 43 -11.81 -1.47 -17.55
C GLY A 43 -11.49 -2.81 -18.22
N GLU A 44 -11.16 -2.76 -19.50
CA GLU A 44 -11.07 -3.92 -20.39
C GLU A 44 -9.92 -4.89 -20.02
N PRO A 45 -10.05 -6.20 -20.27
CA PRO A 45 -9.05 -7.21 -19.88
C PRO A 45 -7.63 -7.00 -20.42
N HIS A 46 -7.47 -6.26 -21.52
CA HIS A 46 -6.16 -5.96 -22.07
C HIS A 46 -5.39 -4.91 -21.26
N CYS A 47 -6.05 -4.16 -20.38
CA CYS A 47 -5.45 -3.03 -19.65
C CYS A 47 -4.74 -3.40 -18.36
N TYR A 48 -4.93 -4.61 -17.83
CA TYR A 48 -4.19 -5.15 -16.71
C TYR A 48 -3.47 -6.43 -17.12
N GLN A 49 -2.48 -6.87 -16.34
CA GLN A 49 -1.72 -8.08 -16.68
C GLN A 49 -2.38 -9.36 -16.16
N GLN A 50 -3.05 -9.28 -15.01
CA GLN A 50 -3.77 -10.38 -14.38
C GLN A 50 -5.11 -9.88 -13.87
N SER A 51 -6.13 -10.75 -13.84
CA SER A 51 -7.47 -10.40 -13.33
C SER A 51 -7.42 -9.89 -11.90
N GLY A 52 -6.56 -10.45 -11.05
CA GLY A 52 -6.38 -9.96 -9.68
C GLY A 52 -5.77 -8.55 -9.59
N LEU A 53 -5.15 -8.03 -10.65
CA LEU A 53 -4.56 -6.68 -10.70
C LEU A 53 -5.51 -5.63 -11.30
N GLN A 54 -6.75 -6.02 -11.61
CA GLN A 54 -7.77 -5.08 -12.03
C GLN A 54 -8.14 -4.15 -10.87
N LEU A 55 -8.16 -2.85 -11.16
CA LEU A 55 -8.65 -1.79 -10.27
C LEU A 55 -9.94 -1.20 -10.83
N VAL A 56 -10.65 -0.46 -9.98
CA VAL A 56 -11.89 0.24 -10.35
C VAL A 56 -11.69 1.73 -10.19
N CYS A 57 -11.88 2.52 -11.24
CA CYS A 57 -12.00 3.96 -11.12
C CYS A 57 -13.47 4.33 -10.93
N ASN A 58 -13.84 4.81 -9.75
CA ASN A 58 -15.20 5.24 -9.46
C ASN A 58 -15.36 6.75 -9.72
N GLU A 59 -15.96 7.06 -10.86
CA GLU A 59 -16.23 8.43 -11.33
C GLU A 59 -17.44 9.09 -10.66
N SER A 60 -18.17 8.37 -9.79
CA SER A 60 -19.28 8.96 -9.02
C SER A 60 -18.79 9.93 -7.95
N PHE A 61 -17.49 9.90 -7.62
CA PHE A 61 -16.84 10.83 -6.71
C PHE A 61 -16.20 12.00 -7.46
N ASN A 62 -16.06 13.13 -6.77
CA ASN A 62 -15.34 14.28 -7.29
C ASN A 62 -14.25 14.73 -6.29
N PRO A 63 -12.95 14.52 -6.59
CA PRO A 63 -12.42 13.84 -7.79
C PRO A 63 -12.72 12.33 -7.79
N PRO A 64 -12.61 11.64 -8.96
CA PRO A 64 -12.76 10.19 -9.06
C PRO A 64 -11.82 9.46 -8.10
N LYS A 65 -12.27 8.31 -7.58
CA LYS A 65 -11.50 7.49 -6.63
C LYS A 65 -11.08 6.17 -7.25
N LEU A 66 -9.80 5.85 -7.13
CA LEU A 66 -9.27 4.54 -7.50
C LEU A 66 -9.52 3.55 -6.36
N LEU A 67 -10.04 2.36 -6.68
CA LEU A 67 -10.44 1.35 -5.71
C LEU A 67 -9.81 -0.02 -6.05
N TYR A 68 -9.44 -0.75 -5.01
CA TYR A 68 -9.19 -2.18 -5.03
C TYR A 68 -10.48 -2.86 -4.56
N GLY A 69 -11.25 -3.41 -5.51
CA GLY A 69 -12.63 -3.81 -5.24
C GLY A 69 -13.47 -2.61 -4.80
N ASN A 70 -13.79 -2.55 -3.51
CA ASN A 70 -14.50 -1.44 -2.86
C ASN A 70 -13.62 -0.63 -1.90
N ILE A 71 -12.32 -0.94 -1.80
CA ILE A 71 -11.40 -0.31 -0.86
C ILE A 71 -10.68 0.85 -1.57
N PRO A 72 -10.73 2.07 -1.04
CA PRO A 72 -10.07 3.23 -1.63
C PRO A 72 -8.53 3.10 -1.59
N LEU A 73 -7.89 3.37 -2.73
CA LEU A 73 -6.44 3.48 -2.81
C LEU A 73 -5.98 4.88 -2.40
N VAL A 74 -4.79 4.90 -1.81
CA VAL A 74 -4.03 6.12 -1.48
C VAL A 74 -2.88 6.29 -2.46
N SER A 75 -2.12 5.23 -2.73
CA SER A 75 -0.95 5.28 -3.64
C SER A 75 -0.51 3.91 -4.11
N ILE A 76 0.20 3.86 -5.25
CA ILE A 76 0.84 2.67 -5.79
C ILE A 76 2.35 2.95 -5.91
N SER A 77 3.19 2.03 -5.43
CA SER A 77 4.64 2.06 -5.64
C SER A 77 5.08 0.80 -6.37
N LEU A 78 5.45 0.95 -7.65
CA LEU A 78 6.01 -0.15 -8.43
C LEU A 78 7.37 -0.59 -7.88
N LEU A 79 8.23 0.37 -7.53
CA LEU A 79 9.58 0.11 -7.04
C LEU A 79 9.59 -0.75 -5.78
N ASN A 80 8.73 -0.41 -4.82
CA ASN A 80 8.63 -1.17 -3.58
C ASN A 80 7.73 -2.40 -3.73
N GLY A 81 6.97 -2.49 -4.83
CA GLY A 81 5.92 -3.48 -5.05
C GLY A 81 4.84 -3.44 -3.96
N THR A 82 4.42 -2.22 -3.59
CA THR A 82 3.43 -1.98 -2.55
C THR A 82 2.27 -1.11 -3.04
N MET A 83 1.10 -1.29 -2.46
CA MET A 83 -0.08 -0.43 -2.62
C MET A 83 -0.56 0.04 -1.25
N THR A 84 -0.82 1.33 -1.08
CA THR A 84 -1.42 1.86 0.14
C THR A 84 -2.90 2.05 -0.07
N VAL A 85 -3.72 1.57 0.85
CA VAL A 85 -5.18 1.64 0.83
C VAL A 85 -5.71 2.21 2.15
N GLY A 86 -6.93 2.75 2.13
CA GLY A 86 -7.65 3.10 3.35
C GLY A 86 -8.50 1.94 3.85
N LEU A 87 -8.00 1.17 4.82
CA LEU A 87 -8.76 0.09 5.45
C LEU A 87 -9.63 0.62 6.59
N GLY A 88 -10.85 0.11 6.68
CA GLY A 88 -11.79 0.47 7.74
C GLY A 88 -11.30 0.09 9.13
N VAL A 89 -11.62 0.93 10.13
CA VAL A 89 -11.34 0.67 11.55
C VAL A 89 -12.49 -0.10 12.18
N SER A 90 -12.17 -1.17 12.91
CA SER A 90 -13.12 -1.85 13.78
C SER A 90 -13.16 -1.17 15.14
N TYR A 91 -14.34 -0.99 15.73
CA TYR A 91 -14.47 -0.33 17.03
C TYR A 91 -15.68 -0.81 17.81
N TYR A 92 -15.56 -0.90 19.13
CA TYR A 92 -16.64 -1.17 20.10
C TYR A 92 -16.70 -0.01 21.09
N CYS A 93 -17.86 0.63 21.21
CA CYS A 93 -18.12 1.71 22.14
C CYS A 93 -19.17 1.30 23.18
N TYR A 94 -18.97 1.74 24.42
CA TYR A 94 -19.83 1.42 25.54
C TYR A 94 -20.48 2.67 26.12
N ASP A 95 -21.68 2.52 26.66
CA ASP A 95 -22.33 3.55 27.46
C ASP A 95 -21.86 3.54 28.92
N ARG A 96 -22.37 4.47 29.72
CA ARG A 96 -21.99 4.61 31.14
C ARG A 96 -22.40 3.39 31.98
N ALA A 97 -23.42 2.64 31.57
CA ALA A 97 -23.83 1.42 32.24
C ALA A 97 -22.92 0.22 31.88
N GLY A 98 -22.03 0.39 30.90
CA GLY A 98 -21.17 -0.65 30.35
C GLY A 98 -21.90 -1.55 29.36
N GLU A 99 -22.98 -1.06 28.75
CA GLU A 99 -23.67 -1.73 27.64
C GLU A 99 -23.06 -1.27 26.32
N LEU A 100 -23.01 -2.16 25.33
CA LEU A 100 -22.48 -1.84 24.01
C LEU A 100 -23.44 -0.86 23.32
N SER A 101 -22.98 0.37 23.08
CA SER A 101 -23.80 1.46 22.54
C SER A 101 -23.67 1.63 21.03
N ASP A 102 -22.47 1.38 20.50
CA ASP A 102 -22.17 1.47 19.06
C ASP A 102 -21.00 0.54 18.74
N TRP A 103 -21.01 -0.05 17.55
CA TRP A 103 -19.94 -0.94 17.12
C TRP A 103 -19.89 -1.12 15.61
N GLN A 104 -18.70 -1.39 15.11
CA GLN A 104 -18.47 -1.80 13.74
C GLN A 104 -17.27 -2.73 13.67
N THR A 105 -17.38 -3.81 12.93
CA THR A 105 -16.26 -4.71 12.64
C THR A 105 -16.09 -4.89 11.15
N TRP A 106 -14.85 -5.07 10.74
CA TRP A 106 -14.50 -5.32 9.35
C TRP A 106 -13.86 -6.70 9.19
N THR A 107 -14.18 -7.33 8.06
CA THR A 107 -13.47 -8.49 7.54
C THR A 107 -12.98 -8.16 6.14
N PHE A 108 -11.72 -8.46 5.87
CA PHE A 108 -11.09 -8.23 4.58
C PHE A 108 -10.49 -9.52 4.06
N THR A 109 -10.69 -9.79 2.78
CA THR A 109 -10.06 -10.91 2.07
C THR A 109 -9.39 -10.37 0.82
N LEU A 110 -8.08 -10.58 0.72
CA LEU A 110 -7.31 -10.21 -0.45
C LEU A 110 -7.41 -11.31 -1.52
N ASN A 111 -7.36 -10.90 -2.79
CA ASN A 111 -7.26 -11.84 -3.88
C ASN A 111 -5.85 -12.45 -3.94
N GLU A 112 -5.62 -13.31 -4.92
CA GLU A 112 -4.39 -14.08 -4.99
C GLU A 112 -3.11 -13.25 -5.19
N ASN A 113 -3.20 -12.10 -5.85
CA ASN A 113 -2.06 -11.25 -6.18
C ASN A 113 -1.62 -10.32 -5.04
N TYR A 114 -2.31 -10.30 -3.89
CA TYR A 114 -1.99 -9.41 -2.79
C TYR A 114 -1.79 -10.14 -1.46
N TYR A 115 -1.01 -9.50 -0.60
CA TYR A 115 -0.79 -9.88 0.80
C TYR A 115 -0.82 -8.61 1.66
N PHE A 116 -1.26 -8.73 2.92
CA PHE A 116 -1.01 -7.66 3.88
C PHE A 116 0.49 -7.60 4.15
N SER A 117 1.10 -6.42 3.98
CA SER A 117 2.54 -6.27 4.16
C SER A 117 2.94 -6.43 5.62
N ASP A 118 3.71 -7.48 5.95
CA ASP A 118 4.12 -7.81 7.32
C ASP A 118 5.23 -6.91 7.86
N THR A 119 5.98 -6.28 6.96
CA THR A 119 7.06 -5.35 7.30
C THR A 119 6.54 -3.94 7.51
N ARG A 120 5.43 -3.59 6.88
CA ARG A 120 4.85 -2.24 6.94
C ARG A 120 3.69 -2.13 7.89
N ASN A 121 2.79 -3.10 7.93
CA ASN A 121 1.62 -3.02 8.80
C ASN A 121 1.89 -3.61 10.19
N LYS A 122 1.33 -2.94 11.20
CA LYS A 122 1.13 -3.51 12.53
C LYS A 122 -0.35 -3.53 12.87
N PHE A 123 -0.79 -4.62 13.51
CA PHE A 123 -2.11 -4.66 14.11
C PHE A 123 -2.10 -3.78 15.35
N THR A 124 -2.91 -2.74 15.31
CA THR A 124 -2.92 -1.65 16.29
C THR A 124 -4.27 -1.63 17.00
N ALA A 125 -4.23 -1.53 18.32
CA ALA A 125 -5.39 -1.30 19.16
C ALA A 125 -5.21 0.01 19.92
N ILE A 126 -6.27 0.83 19.97
CA ILE A 126 -6.32 2.07 20.75
C ILE A 126 -7.51 2.01 21.70
N GLY A 127 -7.27 2.35 22.95
CA GLY A 127 -8.28 2.32 24.00
C GLY A 127 -7.69 1.88 25.33
N CYS A 128 -8.46 2.10 26.39
CA CYS A 128 -8.23 1.54 27.70
C CYS A 128 -9.33 0.55 28.00
N ASP A 129 -8.97 -0.58 28.64
CA ASP A 129 -9.89 -1.70 28.83
C ASP A 129 -10.22 -2.41 27.49
N THR A 130 -9.19 -2.56 26.66
CA THR A 130 -9.28 -3.00 25.26
C THR A 130 -8.53 -4.31 25.05
N ASN A 131 -9.21 -5.28 24.43
CA ASN A 131 -8.60 -6.50 23.90
C ASN A 131 -9.04 -6.72 22.45
N ALA A 132 -8.12 -6.50 21.52
CA ALA A 132 -8.33 -6.68 20.09
C ALA A 132 -7.68 -7.97 19.62
N VAL A 133 -8.39 -8.74 18.80
CA VAL A 133 -7.91 -10.00 18.25
C VAL A 133 -8.06 -9.97 16.73
N MET A 134 -6.98 -10.34 16.03
CA MET A 134 -6.99 -10.60 14.61
C MET A 134 -6.89 -12.10 14.33
N SER A 135 -7.55 -12.57 13.29
CA SER A 135 -7.47 -13.96 12.85
C SER A 135 -7.51 -14.11 11.32
N ASP A 136 -6.97 -15.22 10.83
CA ASP A 136 -7.06 -15.64 9.44
C ASP A 136 -8.17 -16.70 9.25
N SER A 137 -9.05 -16.48 8.27
CA SER A 137 -10.20 -17.32 7.90
C SER A 137 -11.15 -17.70 9.06
N PHE A 138 -12.32 -18.27 8.75
CA PHE A 138 -13.28 -18.72 9.76
C PHE A 138 -12.98 -20.13 10.32
N VAL A 139 -11.96 -20.84 9.80
CA VAL A 139 -11.66 -22.25 10.14
C VAL A 139 -10.31 -22.42 10.89
N GLU A 140 -9.70 -21.29 11.26
CA GLU A 140 -8.58 -21.11 12.21
C GLU A 140 -7.26 -21.88 11.95
N ILE A 141 -6.28 -21.15 11.41
CA ILE A 141 -4.84 -21.51 11.49
C ILE A 141 -4.04 -20.49 12.31
N PHE A 142 -4.49 -19.22 12.38
CA PHE A 142 -3.76 -18.15 13.06
C PHE A 142 -4.69 -17.20 13.83
N LYS A 143 -4.31 -16.91 15.08
CA LYS A 143 -4.86 -15.84 15.91
C LYS A 143 -3.73 -15.09 16.60
N SER A 144 -3.83 -13.78 16.66
CA SER A 144 -2.97 -12.92 17.46
C SER A 144 -3.80 -11.75 17.97
N GLY A 145 -3.29 -11.02 18.95
CA GLY A 145 -4.04 -9.93 19.55
C GLY A 145 -3.16 -8.85 20.13
N CYS A 146 -3.81 -7.76 20.46
CA CYS A 146 -3.23 -6.62 21.12
C CYS A 146 -4.16 -6.18 22.25
N MET A 147 -3.61 -6.12 23.46
CA MET A 147 -4.34 -5.67 24.64
C MET A 147 -3.77 -4.34 25.13
N SER A 148 -4.66 -3.46 25.58
CA SER A 148 -4.30 -2.17 26.13
C SER A 148 -5.14 -1.87 27.38
N VAL A 149 -4.46 -1.55 28.48
CA VAL A 149 -5.10 -1.31 29.78
C VAL A 149 -4.49 -0.06 30.39
N CYS A 150 -5.34 0.82 30.93
CA CYS A 150 -4.89 2.02 31.62
C CYS A 150 -5.81 2.33 32.80
N ALA A 151 -5.31 3.07 33.79
CA ALA A 151 -6.09 3.44 34.97
C ALA A 151 -6.89 4.74 34.77
N ASN A 152 -6.32 5.68 34.01
CA ASN A 152 -6.91 6.97 33.63
C ASN A 152 -6.05 7.63 32.54
N GLU A 153 -6.52 8.74 31.98
CA GLU A 153 -5.81 9.53 30.98
C GLU A 153 -4.34 9.85 31.33
N ARG A 154 -4.03 10.16 32.60
CA ARG A 154 -2.66 10.52 33.03
C ARG A 154 -1.69 9.35 33.07
N SER A 155 -2.20 8.12 33.09
CA SER A 155 -1.38 6.91 33.06
C SER A 155 -0.92 6.53 31.65
N VAL A 156 -1.53 7.14 30.62
CA VAL A 156 -1.21 6.91 29.21
C VAL A 156 0.19 7.44 28.93
N VAL A 157 0.95 6.67 28.16
CA VAL A 157 2.33 7.02 27.81
C VAL A 157 2.35 7.61 26.40
N GLU A 158 2.50 8.93 26.32
CA GLU A 158 2.59 9.66 25.05
C GLU A 158 3.68 9.06 24.13
N GLY A 159 3.37 8.86 22.86
CA GLY A 159 4.31 8.28 21.88
C GLY A 159 4.53 6.77 22.00
N SER A 160 4.00 6.10 23.03
CA SER A 160 4.17 4.66 23.23
C SER A 160 2.94 3.87 22.78
N CYS A 161 3.17 2.71 22.16
CA CYS A 161 2.11 1.80 21.76
C CYS A 161 2.41 0.36 22.19
N SER A 162 2.63 0.18 23.50
CA SER A 162 3.06 -1.09 24.10
C SER A 162 2.18 -1.56 25.26
N GLY A 163 0.88 -1.27 25.19
CA GLY A 163 -0.14 -1.84 26.08
C GLY A 163 -0.81 -0.86 27.05
N ILE A 164 -0.50 0.45 26.97
CA ILE A 164 -1.09 1.48 27.84
C ILE A 164 -1.70 2.59 26.97
N GLY A 165 -3.01 2.55 26.77
CA GLY A 165 -3.75 3.43 25.84
C GLY A 165 -3.60 3.04 24.36
N CYS A 166 -2.48 2.43 23.98
CA CYS A 166 -2.21 1.92 22.64
C CYS A 166 -1.41 0.62 22.72
N CYS A 167 -1.69 -0.33 21.82
CA CYS A 167 -0.93 -1.56 21.64
C CYS A 167 -0.69 -1.81 20.15
N GLN A 168 0.53 -2.22 19.80
CA GLN A 168 0.88 -2.72 18.48
C GLN A 168 1.48 -4.12 18.54
N THR A 169 1.09 -4.98 17.59
CA THR A 169 1.69 -6.31 17.40
C THR A 169 1.98 -6.55 15.92
N ALA A 170 3.02 -7.36 15.65
CA ALA A 170 3.39 -7.74 14.29
C ALA A 170 2.34 -8.66 13.67
N ILE A 171 2.22 -8.62 12.35
CA ILE A 171 1.35 -9.54 11.58
C ILE A 171 2.20 -10.68 10.98
N PRO A 172 1.64 -11.87 10.75
CA PRO A 172 2.38 -12.97 10.17
C PRO A 172 2.60 -12.76 8.67
N LYS A 173 3.66 -13.36 8.14
CA LYS A 173 3.93 -13.43 6.70
C LYS A 173 2.81 -14.18 5.98
N GLY A 174 2.51 -13.74 4.76
CA GLY A 174 1.55 -14.42 3.89
C GLY A 174 0.08 -14.22 4.27
N LEU A 175 -0.23 -13.31 5.20
CA LEU A 175 -1.62 -13.04 5.61
C LEU A 175 -2.45 -12.51 4.43
N LYS A 176 -3.59 -13.15 4.16
CA LYS A 176 -4.55 -12.77 3.10
C LYS A 176 -5.93 -12.40 3.62
N THR A 177 -6.34 -12.95 4.76
CA THR A 177 -7.59 -12.61 5.42
C THR A 177 -7.30 -11.85 6.70
N LEU A 178 -8.09 -10.82 6.96
CA LEU A 178 -8.11 -10.11 8.23
C LEU A 178 -9.54 -10.15 8.76
N ASN A 179 -9.77 -10.91 9.83
CA ASN A 179 -10.95 -10.77 10.67
C ASN A 179 -10.52 -10.06 11.97
N VAL A 180 -11.26 -9.04 12.38
CA VAL A 180 -11.01 -8.30 13.62
C VAL A 180 -12.18 -8.48 14.57
N SER A 181 -11.87 -8.87 15.80
CA SER A 181 -12.81 -8.89 16.90
C SER A 181 -12.28 -8.09 18.08
N LEU A 182 -13.21 -7.49 18.81
CA LEU A 182 -12.92 -6.63 19.96
C LEU A 182 -13.67 -7.17 21.18
N SER A 183 -13.08 -6.93 22.34
CA SER A 183 -13.65 -7.22 23.64
C SER A 183 -13.08 -6.27 24.67
N SER A 184 -13.75 -6.19 25.82
CA SER A 184 -13.37 -5.35 26.95
C SER A 184 -13.38 -6.20 28.23
N PHE A 185 -12.50 -5.91 29.18
CA PHE A 185 -12.41 -6.68 30.43
C PHE A 185 -13.45 -6.22 31.46
N TYR A 186 -13.78 -4.92 31.47
CA TYR A 186 -14.74 -4.30 32.40
C TYR A 186 -15.81 -3.46 31.70
N ASN A 187 -16.02 -3.68 30.39
CA ASN A 187 -16.96 -2.95 29.55
C ASN A 187 -16.78 -1.43 29.64
N HIS A 188 -15.52 -0.97 29.69
CA HIS A 188 -15.15 0.44 29.83
C HIS A 188 -15.71 1.16 31.07
N LYS A 189 -16.27 0.46 32.07
CA LYS A 189 -16.89 1.11 33.25
C LYS A 189 -15.94 2.02 34.03
N HIS A 190 -14.64 1.74 33.97
CA HIS A 190 -13.60 2.51 34.65
C HIS A 190 -12.92 3.56 33.77
N SER A 191 -13.14 3.53 32.45
CA SER A 191 -12.55 4.44 31.46
C SER A 191 -13.56 5.31 30.72
N TRP A 192 -14.87 5.06 30.90
CA TRP A 192 -15.95 5.64 30.10
C TRP A 192 -15.91 7.17 30.01
N ASP A 193 -15.59 7.86 31.12
CA ASP A 193 -15.58 9.32 31.19
C ASP A 193 -14.58 9.99 30.21
N PHE A 194 -13.56 9.28 29.75
CA PHE A 194 -12.53 9.82 28.83
C PHE A 194 -12.23 8.94 27.61
N ASN A 195 -12.50 7.64 27.68
CA ASN A 195 -12.30 6.69 26.58
C ASN A 195 -13.43 5.63 26.61
N PRO A 196 -14.59 5.92 26.00
CA PRO A 196 -15.72 4.98 25.95
C PRO A 196 -15.57 3.90 24.88
N CYS A 197 -14.55 3.98 24.03
CA CYS A 197 -14.42 3.13 22.84
C CYS A 197 -13.06 2.46 22.74
N SER A 198 -13.09 1.21 22.27
CA SER A 198 -11.95 0.43 21.81
C SER A 198 -11.90 0.45 20.28
N TYR A 199 -10.71 0.62 19.70
CA TYR A 199 -10.47 0.63 18.25
C TYR A 199 -9.41 -0.40 17.88
N ALA A 200 -9.54 -1.03 16.71
CA ALA A 200 -8.57 -1.97 16.15
C ALA A 200 -8.49 -1.87 14.63
N PHE A 201 -7.26 -1.78 14.10
CA PHE A 201 -6.99 -1.58 12.69
C PHE A 201 -5.54 -1.96 12.32
N PHE A 202 -5.25 -2.03 11.03
CA PHE A 202 -3.87 -2.06 10.53
C PHE A 202 -3.35 -0.65 10.35
N ALA A 203 -2.17 -0.40 10.90
CA ALA A 203 -1.48 0.87 10.75
C ALA A 203 -0.14 0.65 10.05
N ASP A 204 0.15 1.47 9.04
CA ASP A 204 1.50 1.57 8.49
C ASP A 204 2.46 2.10 9.55
N SER A 205 3.40 1.26 9.98
CA SER A 205 4.36 1.51 11.05
C SER A 205 5.36 2.62 10.75
N GLU A 206 5.50 3.02 9.49
CA GLU A 206 6.31 4.18 9.09
C GLU A 206 5.55 5.51 9.22
N GLN A 207 4.22 5.47 9.24
CA GLN A 207 3.38 6.67 9.20
C GLN A 207 2.58 6.90 10.49
N PHE A 208 2.37 5.86 11.29
CA PHE A 208 1.56 5.94 12.50
C PHE A 208 2.41 6.13 13.75
N ASN A 209 2.18 7.25 14.44
CA ASN A 209 2.65 7.47 15.80
C ASN A 209 1.46 7.71 16.72
N PHE A 210 1.47 7.06 17.88
CA PHE A 210 0.43 7.25 18.89
C PHE A 210 0.64 8.57 19.64
N SER A 211 -0.47 9.24 19.92
CA SER A 211 -0.57 10.45 20.74
C SER A 211 -1.85 10.40 21.56
N LEU A 212 -1.88 11.08 22.70
CA LEU A 212 -3.06 11.11 23.58
C LEU A 212 -4.35 11.56 22.87
N PRO A 213 -4.34 12.53 21.92
CA PRO A 213 -5.52 12.83 21.12
C PRO A 213 -6.12 11.64 20.36
N ASN A 214 -5.30 10.65 19.95
CA ASN A 214 -5.81 9.42 19.34
C ASN A 214 -6.73 8.65 20.30
N LEU A 215 -6.45 8.70 21.61
CA LEU A 215 -7.25 8.01 22.62
C LEU A 215 -8.54 8.76 22.96
N LEU A 216 -8.45 10.10 23.05
CA LEU A 216 -9.55 10.94 23.52
C LEU A 216 -10.59 11.24 22.43
N ASN A 217 -10.16 11.37 21.18
CA ASN A 217 -11.04 11.71 20.07
C ASN A 217 -10.63 11.02 18.76
N PHE A 218 -10.67 9.70 18.76
CA PHE A 218 -10.32 8.90 17.58
C PHE A 218 -11.23 9.22 16.36
N THR A 219 -12.52 9.46 16.59
CA THR A 219 -13.49 9.77 15.52
C THR A 219 -13.31 11.16 14.90
N GLY A 220 -12.59 12.04 15.59
CA GLY A 220 -12.15 13.35 15.09
C GLY A 220 -10.90 13.29 14.22
N MET A 221 -10.29 12.11 14.06
CA MET A 221 -9.09 11.95 13.24
C MET A 221 -9.44 11.81 11.76
N GLU A 222 -8.69 12.53 10.93
CA GLU A 222 -8.62 12.30 9.49
C GLU A 222 -7.53 11.25 9.21
N PRO A 223 -7.73 10.36 8.23
CA PRO A 223 -8.66 10.48 7.11
C PRO A 223 -9.96 9.67 7.28
N LYS A 224 -11.10 10.35 7.08
CA LYS A 224 -12.37 9.67 6.78
C LYS A 224 -12.44 9.44 5.29
N ILE A 225 -12.68 8.21 4.85
CA ILE A 225 -12.98 7.92 3.45
C ILE A 225 -14.44 7.47 3.36
N ASP A 226 -15.24 8.24 2.63
CA ASP A 226 -16.66 7.96 2.38
C ASP A 226 -17.50 7.76 3.64
N ASN A 227 -17.27 8.65 4.63
CA ASN A 227 -17.93 8.71 5.94
C ASN A 227 -17.54 7.60 6.93
N TYR A 228 -16.66 6.67 6.55
CA TYR A 228 -16.10 5.68 7.47
C TYR A 228 -14.70 6.10 7.93
N ILE A 229 -14.36 5.73 9.17
CA ILE A 229 -13.01 5.91 9.69
C ILE A 229 -12.13 4.84 9.05
N SER A 230 -11.09 5.28 8.35
CA SER A 230 -10.14 4.41 7.67
C SER A 230 -8.71 4.81 8.00
N PHE A 231 -7.81 3.85 8.08
CA PHE A 231 -6.38 4.10 8.27
C PHE A 231 -5.56 3.58 7.10
N PRO A 232 -4.46 4.25 6.74
CA PRO A 232 -3.53 3.75 5.74
C PRO A 232 -2.98 2.38 6.14
N ALA A 233 -3.18 1.40 5.27
CA ALA A 233 -2.60 0.08 5.34
C ALA A 233 -1.92 -0.26 4.01
N VAL A 234 -0.90 -1.11 4.06
CA VAL A 234 -0.03 -1.40 2.92
C VAL A 234 -0.24 -2.84 2.44
N PHE A 235 -0.55 -3.03 1.18
CA PHE A 235 -0.52 -4.33 0.53
C PHE A 235 0.79 -4.52 -0.20
N ASP A 236 1.40 -5.68 -0.03
CA ASP A 236 2.36 -6.20 -0.98
C ASP A 236 1.61 -6.86 -2.13
N TRP A 237 2.17 -6.81 -3.34
CA TRP A 237 1.57 -7.46 -4.50
C TRP A 237 2.57 -8.32 -5.28
N VAL A 238 2.06 -9.27 -6.06
CA VAL A 238 2.83 -10.17 -6.93
C VAL A 238 2.18 -10.27 -8.30
N ILE A 239 2.99 -10.50 -9.35
CA ILE A 239 2.50 -10.57 -10.73
C ILE A 239 1.94 -11.95 -11.11
N GLY A 240 2.45 -13.00 -10.47
CA GLY A 240 2.02 -14.38 -10.61
C GLY A 240 2.30 -15.12 -9.31
N LEU A 241 1.74 -16.33 -9.16
CA LEU A 241 1.88 -17.15 -7.94
C LEU A 241 3.01 -18.17 -8.03
N GLU A 242 3.43 -18.48 -9.25
CA GLU A 242 4.60 -19.29 -9.55
C GLU A 242 5.90 -18.62 -9.11
N THR A 243 6.97 -19.41 -9.06
CA THR A 243 8.32 -18.86 -8.86
C THR A 243 8.79 -18.13 -10.12
N CYS A 244 9.73 -17.21 -9.96
CA CYS A 244 10.41 -16.52 -11.05
C CYS A 244 11.05 -17.51 -12.05
N GLU A 245 11.62 -18.61 -11.55
CA GLU A 245 12.23 -19.64 -12.38
C GLU A 245 11.20 -20.40 -13.23
N GLU A 246 10.02 -20.67 -12.66
CA GLU A 246 8.91 -21.28 -13.40
C GLU A 246 8.31 -20.31 -14.42
N ALA A 247 8.13 -19.04 -14.04
CA ALA A 247 7.61 -18.00 -14.92
C ALA A 247 8.47 -17.84 -16.19
N LYS A 248 9.80 -17.88 -16.05
CA LYS A 248 10.74 -17.80 -17.18
C LYS A 248 10.68 -18.99 -18.14
N ARG A 249 10.08 -20.12 -17.74
CA ARG A 249 9.94 -21.29 -18.63
C ARG A 249 8.86 -21.09 -19.70
N ASN A 250 7.88 -20.22 -19.43
CA ASN A 250 6.79 -19.91 -20.35
C ASN A 250 6.87 -18.46 -20.83
N TRP A 251 7.71 -18.23 -21.84
CA TRP A 251 7.93 -16.90 -22.41
C TRP A 251 6.67 -16.21 -22.94
N THR A 252 5.66 -16.97 -23.39
CA THR A 252 4.42 -16.39 -23.89
C THR A 252 3.53 -15.79 -22.82
N SER A 253 3.63 -16.27 -21.57
CA SER A 253 2.87 -15.75 -20.42
C SER A 253 3.75 -14.94 -19.46
N TYR A 254 5.04 -14.82 -19.74
CA TYR A 254 5.98 -14.12 -18.88
C TYR A 254 5.67 -12.62 -18.87
N ALA A 255 5.55 -12.06 -17.67
CA ALA A 255 5.01 -10.71 -17.50
C ALA A 255 6.06 -9.59 -17.57
N CYS A 256 7.35 -9.91 -17.52
CA CYS A 256 8.41 -8.92 -17.49
C CYS A 256 8.84 -8.51 -18.90
N GLY A 257 9.08 -7.22 -19.12
CA GLY A 257 9.49 -6.66 -20.41
C GLY A 257 10.98 -6.83 -20.72
N ASP A 258 11.47 -6.09 -21.70
CA ASP A 258 12.88 -6.10 -22.08
C ASP A 258 13.75 -5.38 -21.05
N ASN A 259 15.02 -5.79 -20.95
CA ASN A 259 15.97 -5.30 -19.94
C ASN A 259 15.49 -5.47 -18.48
N THR A 260 14.74 -6.54 -18.22
CA THR A 260 14.26 -6.89 -16.89
C THR A 260 14.81 -8.23 -16.42
N ASP A 261 14.65 -8.47 -15.13
CA ASP A 261 14.67 -9.78 -14.51
C ASP A 261 13.48 -9.93 -13.56
N CYS A 262 13.24 -11.12 -13.02
CA CYS A 262 12.31 -11.32 -11.92
C CYS A 262 12.98 -11.75 -10.61
N ALA A 263 12.27 -11.52 -9.52
CA ALA A 263 12.62 -11.99 -8.18
C ALA A 263 11.40 -12.62 -7.51
N ASN A 264 11.63 -13.71 -6.77
CA ASN A 264 10.60 -14.32 -5.93
C ASN A 264 10.18 -13.36 -4.81
N TYR A 265 8.90 -13.39 -4.47
CA TYR A 265 8.39 -12.68 -3.31
C TYR A 265 8.86 -13.37 -2.03
N ALA A 266 9.50 -12.61 -1.13
CA ALA A 266 10.16 -13.18 0.03
C ALA A 266 9.20 -13.66 1.14
N ASN A 267 7.96 -13.14 1.16
CA ASN A 267 7.00 -13.37 2.25
C ASN A 267 5.81 -14.26 1.84
N GLY A 268 5.88 -14.92 0.69
CA GLY A 268 4.85 -15.85 0.22
C GLY A 268 5.07 -16.28 -1.24
N PRO A 269 4.19 -17.12 -1.80
CA PRO A 269 4.23 -17.49 -3.21
C PRO A 269 4.11 -16.29 -4.14
N GLY A 270 4.86 -16.35 -5.24
CA GLY A 270 4.80 -15.40 -6.35
C GLY A 270 6.12 -14.72 -6.65
N TYR A 271 6.11 -13.87 -7.67
CA TYR A 271 7.27 -13.11 -8.12
C TYR A 271 6.90 -11.67 -8.52
N ARG A 272 7.92 -10.85 -8.74
CA ARG A 272 7.81 -9.50 -9.34
C ARG A 272 8.89 -9.33 -10.40
N CYS A 273 8.67 -8.38 -11.30
CA CYS A 273 9.64 -7.95 -12.30
C CYS A 273 10.41 -6.73 -11.78
N GLN A 274 11.67 -6.61 -12.18
CA GLN A 274 12.55 -5.49 -11.84
C GLN A 274 13.42 -5.14 -13.05
N CYS A 275 13.72 -3.87 -13.24
CA CYS A 275 14.69 -3.48 -14.27
C CYS A 275 16.07 -4.02 -13.93
N ASN A 276 16.83 -4.41 -14.95
CA ASN A 276 18.22 -4.80 -14.81
C ASN A 276 19.08 -3.63 -14.31
N GLN A 277 20.23 -3.95 -13.71
CA GLN A 277 21.17 -2.93 -13.25
C GLN A 277 21.53 -1.95 -14.38
N GLY A 278 21.38 -0.65 -14.12
CA GLY A 278 21.61 0.42 -15.10
C GLY A 278 20.39 0.83 -15.92
N TYR A 279 19.24 0.19 -15.71
CA TYR A 279 17.96 0.52 -16.32
C TYR A 279 16.94 0.97 -15.26
N GLU A 280 16.09 1.91 -15.62
CA GLU A 280 15.02 2.45 -14.77
C GLU A 280 13.72 2.55 -15.58
N GLY A 281 12.58 2.47 -14.89
CA GLY A 281 11.25 2.59 -15.49
C GLY A 281 10.28 1.50 -15.04
N ASN A 282 9.36 1.12 -15.92
CA ASN A 282 8.31 0.14 -15.61
C ASN A 282 8.68 -1.25 -16.17
N PRO A 283 9.06 -2.23 -15.33
CA PRO A 283 9.51 -3.54 -15.80
C PRO A 283 8.39 -4.43 -16.37
N TYR A 284 7.15 -3.97 -16.37
CA TYR A 284 6.01 -4.72 -16.90
C TYR A 284 5.61 -4.28 -18.31
N LEU A 285 6.24 -3.23 -18.85
CA LEU A 285 6.07 -2.80 -20.24
C LEU A 285 7.23 -3.33 -21.09
N ILE A 286 6.94 -3.71 -22.35
CA ILE A 286 7.93 -4.32 -23.27
C ILE A 286 9.20 -3.46 -23.35
N ASP A 287 9.10 -2.17 -23.63
CA ASP A 287 10.24 -1.24 -23.66
C ASP A 287 10.27 -0.30 -22.44
N GLY A 288 9.80 -0.80 -21.29
CA GLY A 288 9.57 0.03 -20.11
C GLY A 288 10.80 0.33 -19.26
N CYS A 289 11.83 -0.52 -19.30
CA CYS A 289 13.09 -0.30 -18.62
C CYS A 289 14.10 0.33 -19.59
N GLN A 290 14.41 1.60 -19.39
CA GLN A 290 15.28 2.37 -20.26
C GLN A 290 16.65 2.59 -19.61
N GLY A 291 17.71 2.39 -20.39
CA GLY A 291 19.08 2.52 -19.90
C GLY A 291 19.44 3.97 -19.61
N ASN A 292 20.15 4.20 -18.51
CA ASN A 292 20.71 5.51 -18.22
C ASN A 292 21.72 5.90 -19.31
N LYS A 293 21.37 6.90 -20.14
CA LYS A 293 22.20 7.41 -21.26
C LYS A 293 23.61 7.86 -20.84
N TYR A 294 23.87 8.00 -19.54
CA TYR A 294 25.16 8.38 -18.97
C TYR A 294 26.20 7.25 -18.88
N PHE A 295 25.80 5.97 -18.97
CA PHE A 295 26.78 4.86 -18.99
C PHE A 295 27.28 4.50 -20.40
N ALA A 296 26.51 4.84 -21.44
CA ALA A 296 26.83 4.50 -22.83
C ALA A 296 27.95 5.37 -23.44
N SER A 297 28.28 6.52 -22.84
CA SER A 297 29.32 7.44 -23.33
C SER A 297 30.75 7.06 -22.90
N SER A 298 30.93 6.08 -22.02
CA SER A 298 32.24 5.73 -21.45
C SER A 298 33.05 4.70 -22.24
N PHE A 299 32.48 4.11 -23.31
CA PHE A 299 33.13 3.01 -24.06
C PHE A 299 33.43 3.33 -25.53
N ILE A 300 33.23 4.57 -25.99
CA ILE A 300 33.62 4.97 -27.35
C ILE A 300 34.87 5.86 -27.28
N GLY A 301 36.02 5.22 -27.46
CA GLY A 301 37.35 5.83 -27.48
C GLY A 301 38.26 5.01 -26.59
N ILE A 302 39.09 4.11 -27.09
CA ILE A 302 40.24 4.41 -27.96
C ILE A 302 40.48 3.20 -28.89
N MET A 303 40.27 3.37 -30.20
CA MET A 303 41.02 2.63 -31.22
C MET A 303 41.86 3.66 -31.97
N SER A 304 43.15 3.72 -31.66
CA SER A 304 44.14 4.37 -32.53
C SER A 304 44.51 3.40 -33.66
N PRO A 305 44.49 3.83 -34.94
CA PRO A 305 45.20 3.12 -35.99
C PRO A 305 46.71 3.38 -35.89
N ALA A 306 47.46 2.43 -36.45
CA ALA A 306 48.92 2.26 -36.40
C ALA A 306 49.78 3.47 -36.80
#